data_AF-R1DQJ2-F1
#
_entry.id   AF-R1DQJ2-F1
#
_cell.length_a   1.000
_cell.length_b   1.000
_cell.length_c   1.000
_cell.angle_alpha   90.00
_cell.angle_beta   90.00
_cell.angle_gamma   90.00
#
_symmetry.space_group_name_H-M   'P 1'
#
loop_
_entity.id
_entity.type
_entity.pdbx_description
1 polymer ?
#
loop_
_entity_poly.entity_id
_entity_poly.type
_entity_poly.pdbx_seq_one_letter_code
_entity_poly.pdbx_strand_id
1 'polypeptide(L)'
;MILLARPLRTGELERLHRHRYVVVPDWLTRAQTGRLQADAVAVGADSGFESAVGSVNFGTARVDTEVRRSRQCSIYPPPRNAAGSVTERDGLVSAVNGLRRELEAAALPALPRLAPFETELNYLLYPIGGHYKRHLDQPRGNSGWQRQGRRAADGGSISGGSLRRVVSFILYLNDEWEDADGGVRRGRGAERRHARPPHERRVLRWSTE
;
A
#
# COMPACT_ATOMS: atom_id res chain seq x y z
N MET A 1 -19.14 -8.71 5.89
CA MET A 1 -19.68 -7.45 5.34
C MET A 1 -18.93 -7.10 4.07
N ILE A 2 -19.62 -6.62 3.04
CA ILE A 2 -19.00 -6.34 1.73
C ILE A 2 -18.58 -4.87 1.70
N LEU A 3 -17.28 -4.61 1.52
CA LEU A 3 -16.82 -3.28 1.10
C LEU A 3 -17.13 -3.09 -0.37
N LEU A 4 -17.89 -2.04 -0.67
CA LEU A 4 -18.28 -1.64 -2.02
C LEU A 4 -17.33 -0.56 -2.50
N ALA A 5 -16.27 -0.99 -3.18
CA ALA A 5 -15.34 -0.09 -3.82
C ALA A 5 -15.91 0.49 -5.10
N ARG A 6 -15.68 1.79 -5.34
CA ARG A 6 -16.03 2.44 -6.61
C ARG A 6 -15.13 1.88 -7.72
N PRO A 7 -15.69 1.49 -8.89
CA PRO A 7 -14.89 1.04 -10.02
C PRO A 7 -14.06 2.18 -10.62
N LEU A 8 -12.96 1.82 -11.26
CA LEU A 8 -12.15 2.76 -12.04
C LEU A 8 -12.90 3.25 -13.28
N ARG A 9 -12.91 4.56 -13.50
CA ARG A 9 -13.45 5.20 -14.72
C ARG A 9 -12.43 5.18 -15.84
N THR A 10 -12.88 5.28 -17.10
CA THR A 10 -12.00 5.31 -18.28
C THR A 10 -10.89 6.36 -18.18
N GLY A 11 -11.22 7.59 -17.78
CA GLY A 11 -10.20 8.64 -17.61
C GLY A 11 -9.18 8.36 -16.49
N GLU A 12 -9.54 7.55 -15.49
CA GLU A 12 -8.62 7.12 -14.43
C GLU A 12 -7.66 6.04 -14.95
N LEU A 13 -8.16 5.12 -15.77
CA LEU A 13 -7.36 4.10 -16.46
C LEU A 13 -6.38 4.72 -17.47
N GLU A 14 -6.84 5.71 -18.25
CA GLU A 14 -5.98 6.46 -19.17
C GLU A 14 -4.87 7.22 -18.45
N ARG A 15 -5.21 7.88 -17.33
CA ARG A 15 -4.21 8.56 -16.48
C ARG A 15 -3.22 7.56 -15.90
N LEU A 16 -3.69 6.42 -15.41
CA LEU A 16 -2.81 5.37 -14.90
C LEU A 16 -1.86 4.86 -15.98
N HIS A 17 -2.36 4.63 -17.20
CA HIS A 17 -1.53 4.21 -18.32
C HIS A 17 -0.48 5.29 -18.70
N ARG A 18 -0.90 6.54 -18.87
CA ARG A 18 -0.05 7.67 -19.31
C ARG A 18 0.96 8.10 -18.24
N HIS A 19 0.49 8.28 -17.01
CA HIS A 19 1.28 8.87 -15.92
C HIS A 19 1.89 7.83 -14.98
N ARG A 20 1.54 6.54 -15.15
CA ARG A 20 2.00 5.43 -14.30
C ARG A 20 1.54 5.55 -12.85
N TYR A 21 0.61 6.47 -12.59
CA TYR A 21 -0.08 6.63 -11.33
C TYR A 21 -1.47 7.25 -11.56
N VAL A 22 -2.40 6.97 -10.65
CA VAL A 22 -3.69 7.66 -10.61
C VAL A 22 -4.12 7.85 -9.16
N VAL A 23 -4.82 8.97 -8.93
CA VAL A 23 -5.44 9.26 -7.65
C VAL A 23 -6.95 9.17 -7.81
N VAL A 24 -7.57 8.30 -7.02
CA VAL A 24 -9.00 7.98 -7.10
C VAL A 24 -9.63 8.44 -5.78
N PRO A 25 -10.32 9.59 -5.77
CA PRO A 25 -11.12 10.00 -4.63
C PRO A 25 -12.33 9.07 -4.48
N ASP A 26 -12.81 8.95 -3.25
CA ASP A 26 -14.05 8.27 -2.86
C ASP A 26 -14.07 6.83 -3.35
N TRP A 27 -12.91 6.17 -3.26
CA TRP A 27 -12.80 4.76 -3.63
C TRP A 27 -13.60 3.87 -2.69
N LEU A 28 -13.62 4.22 -1.40
CA LEU A 28 -14.54 3.73 -0.39
C LEU A 28 -15.29 4.93 0.20
N THR A 29 -16.51 4.71 0.68
CA THR A 29 -17.28 5.76 1.35
C THR A 29 -16.62 6.17 2.68
N ARG A 30 -16.84 7.41 3.13
CA ARG A 30 -16.40 7.86 4.47
C ARG A 30 -16.74 6.87 5.59
N ALA A 31 -17.94 6.29 5.57
CA ALA A 31 -18.36 5.30 6.56
C ALA A 31 -17.54 4.00 6.50
N GLN A 32 -17.17 3.52 5.30
CA GLN A 32 -16.30 2.35 5.14
C GLN A 32 -14.87 2.66 5.59
N THR A 33 -14.35 3.83 5.21
CA THR A 33 -13.03 4.33 5.61
C THR A 33 -12.92 4.47 7.12
N GLY A 34 -13.93 5.04 7.80
CA GLY A 34 -13.95 5.18 9.25
C GLY A 34 -13.93 3.84 10.00
N ARG A 35 -14.61 2.80 9.48
CA ARG A 35 -14.53 1.45 10.07
C ARG A 35 -13.16 0.81 9.89
N LEU A 36 -12.53 0.99 8.73
CA LEU A 36 -11.15 0.54 8.50
C LEU A 36 -10.14 1.32 9.34
N GLN A 37 -10.37 2.61 9.58
CA GLN A 37 -9.54 3.42 10.47
C GLN A 37 -9.62 2.91 11.91
N ALA A 38 -10.84 2.68 12.43
CA ALA A 38 -11.05 2.11 13.75
C ALA A 38 -10.40 0.72 13.88
N ASP A 39 -10.52 -0.11 12.84
CA ASP A 39 -9.84 -1.40 12.74
C ASP A 39 -8.31 -1.26 12.81
N ALA A 40 -7.73 -0.36 11.99
CA ALA A 40 -6.30 -0.12 11.94
C ALA A 40 -5.73 0.36 13.29
N VAL A 41 -6.47 1.21 14.01
CA VAL A 41 -6.09 1.66 15.35
C VAL A 41 -6.13 0.52 16.36
N ALA A 42 -7.21 -0.27 16.39
CA ALA A 42 -7.35 -1.40 17.31
C ALA A 42 -6.27 -2.46 17.09
N VAL A 43 -6.04 -2.84 15.83
CA VAL A 43 -4.99 -3.78 15.44
C VAL A 43 -3.60 -3.21 15.71
N GLY A 44 -3.39 -1.93 15.44
CA GLY A 44 -2.14 -1.24 15.69
C GLY A 44 -1.77 -1.22 17.17
N ALA A 45 -2.74 -1.03 18.07
CA ALA A 45 -2.51 -1.06 19.51
C ALA A 45 -2.06 -2.44 20.00
N ASP A 46 -2.69 -3.50 19.51
CA ASP A 46 -2.50 -4.88 19.96
C ASP A 46 -1.30 -5.59 19.29
N SER A 47 -1.29 -5.60 17.96
CA SER A 47 -0.42 -6.43 17.13
C SER A 47 0.54 -5.60 16.26
N GLY A 48 0.53 -4.27 16.40
CA GLY A 48 1.38 -3.38 15.61
C GLY A 48 2.84 -3.43 16.06
N PHE A 49 3.74 -3.65 15.11
CA PHE A 49 5.19 -3.61 15.36
C PHE A 49 5.84 -2.45 14.62
N GLU A 50 6.97 -1.97 15.12
CA GLU A 50 7.74 -0.93 14.44
C GLU A 50 8.17 -1.42 13.05
N SER A 51 7.73 -0.71 12.02
CA SER A 51 8.09 -0.99 10.63
C SER A 51 9.37 -0.28 10.32
N ALA A 52 10.39 -1.07 9.99
CA ALA A 52 11.65 -0.54 9.56
C ALA A 52 11.99 -0.98 8.14
N VAL A 53 12.79 -0.15 7.50
CA VAL A 53 13.40 -0.46 6.20
C VAL A 53 14.90 -0.30 6.41
N GLY A 54 15.60 -1.42 6.54
CA GLY A 54 17.04 -1.47 6.77
C GLY A 54 17.83 -1.73 5.48
N SER A 55 19.04 -1.19 5.42
CA SER A 55 20.05 -1.58 4.42
C SER A 55 20.55 -2.99 4.71
N VAL A 56 20.80 -3.78 3.66
CA VAL A 56 21.42 -5.13 3.77
C VAL A 56 22.93 -5.08 3.95
N ASN A 57 23.54 -3.89 3.98
CA ASN A 57 24.99 -3.74 3.94
C ASN A 57 25.74 -4.40 5.12
N PHE A 58 25.05 -4.94 6.13
CA PHE A 58 25.66 -5.59 7.30
C PHE A 58 24.97 -6.89 7.76
N GLY A 59 24.25 -7.59 6.87
CA GLY A 59 23.75 -8.95 7.16
C GLY A 59 22.67 -9.06 8.26
N THR A 60 22.22 -7.94 8.84
CA THR A 60 21.13 -7.89 9.83
C THR A 60 20.13 -6.84 9.42
N ALA A 61 18.83 -7.19 9.45
CA ALA A 61 17.75 -6.25 9.20
C ALA A 61 17.68 -5.26 10.38
N ARG A 62 18.41 -4.14 10.31
CA ARG A 62 18.37 -3.14 11.37
C ARG A 62 17.13 -2.25 11.21
N VAL A 63 16.46 -2.00 12.34
CA VAL A 63 15.44 -0.96 12.41
C VAL A 63 16.10 0.41 12.25
N ASP A 64 15.93 1.05 11.09
CA ASP A 64 16.40 2.42 10.83
C ASP A 64 15.22 3.39 10.85
N THR A 65 14.99 3.98 12.02
CA THR A 65 13.93 4.96 12.26
C THR A 65 14.21 6.32 11.62
N GLU A 66 15.44 6.58 11.12
CA GLU A 66 15.71 7.75 10.30
C GLU A 66 15.25 7.56 8.86
N VAL A 67 15.21 6.31 8.37
CA VAL A 67 14.69 6.01 7.03
C VAL A 67 13.17 5.90 7.06
N ARG A 68 12.63 5.18 8.03
CA ARG A 68 11.20 5.01 8.19
C ARG A 68 10.81 4.95 9.66
N ARG A 69 9.92 5.85 10.07
CA ARG A 69 9.32 5.87 11.39
C ARG A 69 7.81 5.67 11.26
N SER A 70 7.38 4.42 11.38
CA SER A 70 5.96 4.02 11.38
C SER A 70 5.80 2.68 12.07
N ARG A 71 4.63 2.40 12.61
CA ARG A 71 4.21 1.04 12.96
C ARG A 71 3.50 0.40 11.77
N GLN A 72 3.62 -0.92 11.63
CA GLN A 72 2.85 -1.67 10.63
C GLN A 72 2.12 -2.84 11.26
N CYS A 73 1.02 -3.22 10.61
CA CYS A 73 0.40 -4.51 10.83
C CYS A 73 0.03 -5.14 9.48
N SER A 74 0.55 -6.34 9.24
CA SER A 74 0.26 -7.09 8.03
C SER A 74 -1.16 -7.63 8.04
N ILE A 75 -1.85 -7.53 6.91
CA ILE A 75 -3.17 -8.10 6.70
C ILE A 75 -2.99 -9.37 5.87
N TYR A 76 -3.01 -10.52 6.53
CA TYR A 76 -2.95 -11.84 5.89
C TYR A 76 -4.31 -12.51 5.93
N PRO A 77 -4.75 -13.17 4.85
CA PRO A 77 -5.86 -14.10 4.90
C PRO A 77 -5.38 -15.52 5.30
N PRO A 78 -6.04 -16.21 6.25
CA PRO A 78 -7.01 -15.66 7.21
C PRO A 78 -6.30 -14.79 8.27
N PRO A 79 -6.95 -13.72 8.78
CA PRO A 79 -6.33 -12.84 9.78
C PRO A 79 -5.99 -13.61 11.06
N ARG A 80 -4.74 -13.51 11.50
CA ARG A 80 -4.27 -14.15 12.74
C ARG A 80 -4.58 -13.33 14.00
N ASN A 81 -4.82 -12.03 13.85
CA ASN A 81 -5.10 -11.12 14.96
C ASN A 81 -6.60 -11.07 15.27
N ALA A 82 -6.95 -11.21 16.55
CA ALA A 82 -8.33 -11.09 17.01
C ALA A 82 -8.75 -9.64 17.25
N ALA A 83 -7.79 -8.72 17.42
CA ALA A 83 -8.05 -7.30 17.59
C ALA A 83 -8.69 -6.65 16.34
N GLY A 84 -9.52 -5.64 16.57
CA GLY A 84 -10.28 -4.97 15.52
C GLY A 84 -11.36 -5.88 14.90
N SER A 85 -11.61 -5.71 13.60
CA SER A 85 -12.62 -6.43 12.83
C SER A 85 -11.98 -7.21 11.69
N VAL A 86 -11.89 -8.53 11.88
CA VAL A 86 -11.56 -9.52 10.83
C VAL A 86 -12.44 -9.31 9.59
N THR A 87 -13.73 -9.01 9.80
CA THR A 87 -14.69 -8.79 8.71
C THR A 87 -14.33 -7.58 7.84
N GLU A 88 -13.83 -6.49 8.42
CA GLU A 88 -13.40 -5.33 7.63
C GLU A 88 -12.13 -5.63 6.84
N ARG A 89 -11.19 -6.37 7.43
CA ARG A 89 -9.96 -6.82 6.75
C ARG A 89 -10.26 -7.74 5.58
N ASP A 90 -11.16 -8.70 5.75
CA ASP A 90 -11.62 -9.59 4.68
C ASP A 90 -12.35 -8.82 3.57
N GLY A 91 -13.16 -7.83 3.96
CA GLY A 91 -13.80 -6.89 3.04
C GLY A 91 -12.77 -6.10 2.22
N LEU A 92 -11.70 -5.61 2.84
CA LEU A 92 -10.62 -4.88 2.18
C LEU A 92 -9.83 -5.77 1.22
N VAL A 93 -9.46 -6.98 1.64
CA VAL A 93 -8.80 -7.97 0.77
C VAL A 93 -9.68 -8.28 -0.44
N SER A 94 -10.99 -8.43 -0.24
CA SER A 94 -11.96 -8.68 -1.32
C SER A 94 -12.06 -7.50 -2.29
N ALA A 95 -12.12 -6.26 -1.77
CA ALA A 95 -12.17 -5.05 -2.58
C ALA A 95 -10.90 -4.86 -3.43
N VAL A 96 -9.72 -5.07 -2.84
CA VAL A 96 -8.44 -4.98 -3.57
C VAL A 96 -8.31 -6.11 -4.61
N ASN A 97 -8.82 -7.31 -4.33
CA ASN A 97 -8.92 -8.37 -5.33
C ASN A 97 -9.91 -8.04 -6.46
N GLY A 98 -11.02 -7.36 -6.17
CA GLY A 98 -11.94 -6.83 -7.18
C GLY A 98 -11.25 -5.85 -8.12
N LEU A 99 -10.51 -4.93 -7.53
CA LEU A 99 -9.68 -4.01 -8.27
C LEU A 99 -8.59 -4.67 -9.12
N ARG A 100 -7.92 -5.71 -8.62
CA ARG A 100 -6.97 -6.49 -9.42
C ARG A 100 -7.63 -6.99 -10.71
N ARG A 101 -8.86 -7.52 -10.60
CA ARG A 101 -9.65 -7.96 -11.76
C ARG A 101 -10.01 -6.80 -12.70
N GLU A 102 -10.38 -5.64 -12.17
CA GLU A 102 -10.62 -4.45 -13.00
C GLU A 102 -9.38 -4.05 -13.81
N LEU A 103 -8.19 -4.04 -13.19
CA LEU A 103 -6.94 -3.70 -13.87
C LEU A 103 -6.55 -4.75 -14.93
N GLU A 104 -6.80 -6.03 -14.67
CA GLU A 104 -6.60 -7.09 -15.67
C GLU A 104 -7.58 -6.96 -16.84
N ALA A 105 -8.86 -6.71 -16.56
CA ALA A 105 -9.90 -6.55 -17.57
C ALA A 105 -9.68 -5.30 -18.44
N ALA A 106 -9.12 -4.24 -17.87
CA ALA A 106 -8.75 -3.03 -18.60
C ALA A 106 -7.58 -3.23 -19.58
N ALA A 107 -6.86 -4.37 -19.50
CA ALA A 107 -5.78 -4.74 -20.41
C ALA A 107 -4.77 -3.61 -20.69
N LEU A 108 -4.40 -2.85 -19.65
CA LEU A 108 -3.60 -1.64 -19.81
C LEU A 108 -2.22 -1.97 -20.40
N PRO A 109 -1.79 -1.29 -21.49
CA PRO A 109 -0.52 -1.62 -22.10
C PRO A 109 0.66 -1.40 -21.15
N ALA A 110 1.58 -2.37 -21.16
CA ALA A 110 2.75 -2.48 -20.28
C ALA A 110 2.48 -2.78 -18.79
N LEU A 111 1.22 -3.00 -18.37
CA LEU A 111 0.93 -3.59 -17.07
C LEU A 111 1.03 -5.13 -17.20
N PRO A 112 1.99 -5.80 -16.53
CA PRO A 112 2.02 -7.25 -16.54
C PRO A 112 0.82 -7.82 -15.78
N ARG A 113 0.51 -9.09 -16.07
CA ARG A 113 -0.57 -9.83 -15.39
C ARG A 113 -0.39 -9.81 -13.87
N LEU A 114 -1.47 -9.54 -13.15
CA LEU A 114 -1.47 -9.47 -11.70
C LEU A 114 -1.96 -10.79 -11.09
N ALA A 115 -1.03 -11.60 -10.61
CA ALA A 115 -1.35 -12.93 -10.08
C ALA A 115 -2.45 -12.87 -8.98
N PRO A 116 -3.47 -13.75 -9.03
CA PRO A 116 -4.45 -13.86 -7.97
C PRO A 116 -3.79 -14.32 -6.66
N PHE A 117 -4.33 -13.90 -5.52
CA PHE A 117 -3.85 -14.27 -4.17
C PHE A 117 -2.44 -13.78 -3.78
N GLU A 118 -1.78 -12.99 -4.63
CA GLU A 118 -0.42 -12.46 -4.39
C GLU A 118 -0.45 -10.97 -3.97
N THR A 119 -1.60 -10.52 -3.44
CA THR A 119 -1.75 -9.18 -2.87
C THR A 119 -1.25 -9.17 -1.43
N GLU A 120 -0.38 -8.22 -1.10
CA GLU A 120 0.08 -7.95 0.25
C GLU A 120 -0.47 -6.61 0.72
N LEU A 121 -1.16 -6.62 1.86
CA LEU A 121 -1.72 -5.42 2.48
C LEU A 121 -1.13 -5.24 3.87
N ASN A 122 -0.93 -3.98 4.25
CA ASN A 122 -0.47 -3.60 5.58
C ASN A 122 -1.21 -2.33 6.00
N TYR A 123 -1.62 -2.26 7.27
CA TYR A 123 -1.86 -0.99 7.92
C TYR A 123 -0.53 -0.33 8.24
N LEU A 124 -0.42 0.97 7.97
CA LEU A 124 0.77 1.77 8.27
C LEU A 124 0.35 2.95 9.15
N LEU A 125 0.82 2.96 10.40
CA LEU A 125 0.51 3.99 11.38
C LEU A 125 1.74 4.87 11.57
N TYR A 126 1.64 6.12 11.15
CA TYR A 126 2.71 7.11 11.35
C TYR A 126 2.40 7.92 12.60
N PRO A 127 3.26 7.90 13.64
CA PRO A 127 3.11 8.82 14.76
C PRO A 127 3.36 10.26 14.31
N ILE A 128 3.08 11.24 15.16
CA ILE A 128 3.51 12.63 14.91
C ILE A 128 5.04 12.65 14.73
N GLY A 129 5.51 13.28 13.64
CA GLY A 129 6.92 13.24 13.23
C GLY A 129 7.37 11.92 12.57
N GLY A 130 6.45 10.97 12.41
CA GLY A 130 6.63 9.78 11.60
C GLY A 130 6.83 10.13 10.13
N HIS A 131 7.67 9.36 9.44
CA HIS A 131 8.03 9.66 8.06
C HIS A 131 8.54 8.41 7.34
N TYR A 132 8.66 8.52 6.02
CA TYR A 132 9.39 7.57 5.21
C TYR A 132 10.20 8.35 4.17
N LYS A 133 11.54 8.27 4.26
CA LYS A 133 12.46 8.86 3.29
C LYS A 133 12.17 8.34 1.87
N ARG A 134 12.64 9.10 0.88
CA ARG A 134 12.40 8.81 -0.53
C ARG A 134 12.94 7.43 -0.91
N HIS A 135 12.07 6.56 -1.42
CA HIS A 135 12.42 5.19 -1.81
C HIS A 135 11.69 4.76 -3.10
N LEU A 136 12.10 3.61 -3.62
CA LEU A 136 11.35 2.85 -4.62
C LEU A 136 10.74 1.64 -3.92
N ASP A 137 9.44 1.39 -4.13
CA ASP A 137 8.75 0.22 -3.58
C ASP A 137 9.34 -1.09 -4.14
N GLN A 138 9.99 -1.01 -5.30
CA GLN A 138 10.83 -2.06 -5.85
C GLN A 138 12.22 -1.49 -6.19
N PRO A 139 13.26 -1.79 -5.38
CA PRO A 139 14.62 -1.36 -5.66
C PRO A 139 15.18 -2.03 -6.93
N ARG A 140 15.94 -1.29 -7.75
CA ARG A 140 16.67 -1.82 -8.91
C ARG A 140 18.00 -2.45 -8.48
N GLY A 141 18.45 -3.50 -9.19
CA GLY A 141 19.82 -4.04 -9.10
C GLY A 141 20.30 -4.39 -7.68
N ASN A 142 21.61 -4.26 -7.45
CA ASN A 142 22.25 -4.44 -6.15
C ASN A 142 22.30 -3.08 -5.40
N SER A 143 21.14 -2.49 -5.15
CA SER A 143 21.02 -1.12 -4.61
C SER A 143 21.33 -0.97 -3.12
N GLY A 144 21.80 -2.03 -2.44
CA GLY A 144 22.08 -2.02 -0.99
C GLY A 144 20.83 -1.95 -0.10
N TRP A 145 19.63 -1.96 -0.69
CA TRP A 145 18.33 -1.94 0.01
C TRP A 145 17.70 -3.32 0.04
N GLN A 146 17.12 -3.69 1.18
CA GLN A 146 16.34 -4.93 1.29
C GLN A 146 15.22 -4.92 0.26
N ARG A 147 15.16 -5.99 -0.54
CA ARG A 147 14.03 -6.27 -1.42
C ARG A 147 12.90 -6.77 -0.53
N GLN A 148 12.08 -5.84 -0.04
CA GLN A 148 10.86 -6.17 0.67
C GLN A 148 9.80 -6.68 -0.30
N GLY A 149 9.00 -7.62 0.16
CA GLY A 149 8.24 -8.55 -0.67
C GLY A 149 8.76 -9.95 -0.38
N ARG A 150 7.89 -10.94 -0.52
CA ARG A 150 8.12 -12.31 -0.09
C ARG A 150 9.26 -13.07 -0.87
N ARG A 151 10.38 -12.45 -1.20
CA ARG A 151 11.66 -13.15 -1.46
C ARG A 151 12.79 -12.64 -0.55
N ALA A 152 12.44 -12.15 0.64
CA ALA A 152 13.35 -12.22 1.77
C ALA A 152 13.54 -13.72 2.15
N ALA A 153 14.61 -14.05 2.86
CA ALA A 153 14.98 -15.45 3.18
C ALA A 153 13.91 -16.25 3.95
N ASP A 154 12.82 -15.60 4.37
CA ASP A 154 11.65 -16.13 5.06
C ASP A 154 10.48 -16.52 4.13
N GLY A 155 10.63 -16.35 2.81
CA GLY A 155 9.79 -17.00 1.82
C GLY A 155 8.54 -16.25 1.35
N GLY A 156 8.25 -16.44 0.07
CA GLY A 156 6.93 -16.28 -0.52
C GLY A 156 6.84 -15.66 -1.94
N SER A 157 6.18 -16.43 -2.74
CA SER A 157 4.81 -16.00 -2.97
C SER A 157 3.97 -17.15 -2.40
N ILE A 158 2.63 -17.12 -2.42
CA ILE A 158 1.92 -18.41 -2.12
C ILE A 158 2.44 -19.50 -3.08
N SER A 159 2.86 -19.10 -4.28
CA SER A 159 3.42 -19.96 -5.32
C SER A 159 4.96 -20.06 -5.40
N GLY A 160 5.73 -19.51 -4.44
CA GLY A 160 7.20 -19.64 -4.41
C GLY A 160 7.98 -18.94 -5.55
N GLY A 161 7.29 -18.20 -6.42
CA GLY A 161 7.88 -17.47 -7.56
C GLY A 161 8.63 -16.19 -7.16
N SER A 162 9.44 -15.62 -8.06
CA SER A 162 9.99 -14.26 -7.90
C SER A 162 8.92 -13.28 -8.31
N LEU A 163 7.87 -13.18 -7.50
CA LEU A 163 6.88 -12.16 -7.76
C LEU A 163 7.45 -10.81 -7.37
N ARG A 164 7.56 -9.96 -8.39
CA ARG A 164 8.02 -8.59 -8.29
C ARG A 164 6.80 -7.72 -8.00
N ARG A 165 6.90 -6.79 -7.04
CA ARG A 165 5.82 -5.81 -6.78
C ARG A 165 5.64 -4.93 -8.03
N VAL A 166 4.60 -5.20 -8.80
CA VAL A 166 4.30 -4.45 -10.03
C VAL A 166 3.52 -3.17 -9.70
N VAL A 167 2.50 -3.29 -8.85
CA VAL A 167 1.58 -2.22 -8.51
C VAL A 167 1.65 -1.96 -7.01
N SER A 168 1.88 -0.71 -6.64
CA SER A 168 1.68 -0.20 -5.29
C SER A 168 0.28 0.39 -5.18
N PHE A 169 -0.43 -0.01 -4.14
CA PHE A 169 -1.74 0.49 -3.76
C PHE A 169 -1.64 1.15 -2.38
N ILE A 170 -2.15 2.37 -2.25
CA ILE A 170 -2.24 3.09 -0.97
C ILE A 170 -3.66 3.59 -0.83
N LEU A 171 -4.26 3.33 0.33
CA LEU A 171 -5.54 3.86 0.77
C LEU A 171 -5.30 4.70 2.02
N TYR A 172 -5.63 5.99 1.95
CA TYR A 172 -5.57 6.87 3.12
C TYR A 172 -6.84 6.69 3.96
N LEU A 173 -6.66 6.59 5.29
CA LEU A 173 -7.73 6.39 6.27
C LEU A 173 -7.89 7.57 7.23
N ASN A 174 -7.10 8.64 7.03
CA ASN A 174 -7.12 9.82 7.87
C ASN A 174 -8.39 10.62 7.59
N ASP A 175 -9.26 10.74 8.60
CA ASP A 175 -10.36 11.68 8.59
C ASP A 175 -9.86 13.09 8.98
N GLU A 176 -10.56 14.11 8.51
CA GLU A 176 -10.33 15.56 8.70
C GLU A 176 -8.90 16.15 8.54
N TRP A 177 -7.92 15.41 7.98
CA TRP A 177 -6.61 15.91 7.54
C TRP A 177 -6.66 17.23 6.75
N GLU A 178 -5.80 18.16 7.16
CA GLU A 178 -5.56 19.46 6.55
C GLU A 178 -4.11 19.62 6.09
N ASP A 179 -3.85 20.55 5.16
CA ASP A 179 -2.48 20.79 4.66
C ASP A 179 -1.48 21.14 5.78
N ALA A 180 -1.95 21.75 6.87
CA ALA A 180 -1.15 22.10 8.05
C ALA A 180 -0.61 20.89 8.82
N ASP A 181 -1.27 19.73 8.72
CA ASP A 181 -0.89 18.50 9.43
C ASP A 181 0.36 17.83 8.83
N GLY A 182 0.77 18.22 7.61
CA GLY A 182 1.92 17.62 6.93
C GLY A 182 1.67 16.17 6.46
N GLY A 183 2.71 15.34 6.32
CA GLY A 183 2.53 13.93 5.90
C GLY A 183 2.22 13.70 4.41
N VAL A 184 2.35 14.73 3.56
CA VAL A 184 2.14 14.65 2.11
C VAL A 184 3.12 13.68 1.42
N ARG A 185 2.60 12.77 0.58
CA ARG A 185 3.43 11.90 -0.28
C ARG A 185 3.91 12.67 -1.50
N ARG A 186 5.20 12.50 -1.84
CA ARG A 186 5.84 13.18 -2.98
C ARG A 186 6.35 12.16 -4.00
N GLY A 187 5.89 12.24 -5.25
CA GLY A 187 6.32 11.38 -6.36
C GLY A 187 7.44 11.99 -7.21
N ARG A 188 8.08 11.20 -8.09
CA ARG A 188 8.99 11.69 -9.14
C ARG A 188 8.26 11.80 -10.49
N GLY A 189 8.51 12.89 -11.23
CA GLY A 189 8.02 13.22 -12.57
C GLY A 189 8.44 14.67 -12.93
N ALA A 190 8.32 15.09 -14.20
CA ALA A 190 8.75 16.42 -14.68
C ALA A 190 8.04 17.60 -13.96
N GLU A 191 6.92 17.32 -13.30
CA GLU A 191 6.36 18.19 -12.26
C GLU A 191 6.56 17.51 -10.90
N ARG A 192 7.00 18.27 -9.89
CA ARG A 192 7.01 17.82 -8.50
C ARG A 192 5.56 17.62 -8.05
N ARG A 193 5.03 16.40 -8.23
CA ARG A 193 3.61 16.11 -7.94
C ARG A 193 3.44 15.63 -6.50
N HIS A 194 2.62 16.36 -5.76
CA HIS A 194 2.23 16.09 -4.38
C HIS A 194 0.96 15.22 -4.39
N ALA A 195 1.05 13.99 -3.91
CA ALA A 195 -0.11 13.24 -3.46
C ALA A 195 -0.33 13.64 -2.00
N ARG A 196 -1.22 14.61 -1.80
CA ARG A 196 -1.75 14.90 -0.46
C ARG A 196 -2.38 13.61 0.10
N PRO A 197 -2.46 13.43 1.41
CA PRO A 197 -3.29 12.42 2.03
C PRO A 197 -4.63 13.07 2.46
N PRO A 198 -5.51 13.58 1.59
CA PRO A 198 -6.84 13.93 2.05
C PRO A 198 -7.68 12.66 2.16
N HIS A 199 -8.78 12.84 2.86
CA HIS A 199 -10.06 12.19 2.69
C HIS A 199 -10.14 11.49 1.33
N GLU A 200 -10.24 10.18 1.42
CA GLU A 200 -10.76 9.35 0.33
C GLU A 200 -9.84 9.14 -0.87
N ARG A 201 -8.53 9.41 -0.77
CA ARG A 201 -7.63 9.23 -1.93
C ARG A 201 -6.92 7.89 -1.93
N ARG A 202 -7.08 7.16 -3.03
CA ARG A 202 -6.24 6.03 -3.39
C ARG A 202 -5.09 6.48 -4.28
N VAL A 203 -3.86 6.05 -4.02
CA VAL A 203 -2.74 6.22 -4.96
C VAL A 203 -2.37 4.86 -5.51
N LEU A 204 -2.55 4.68 -6.82
CA LEU A 204 -1.90 3.60 -7.55
C LEU A 204 -0.60 4.10 -8.14
N ARG A 205 0.45 3.30 -8.08
CA ARG A 205 1.67 3.54 -8.86
C ARG A 205 2.20 2.21 -9.38
N TRP A 206 2.65 2.16 -10.61
CA TRP A 206 3.39 1.00 -11.11
C TRP A 206 4.74 1.40 -11.68
N SER A 207 5.71 0.48 -11.63
CA SER A 207 7.02 0.63 -12.26
C SER A 207 7.16 -0.42 -13.35
N THR A 208 7.49 0.01 -14.56
CA THR A 208 8.13 -0.87 -15.55
C THR A 208 9.64 -0.69 -15.42
N GLU A 209 10.37 -1.67 -15.93
CA GLU A 209 11.82 -1.89 -15.81
C GLU A 209 12.70 -0.62 -15.73
#